data_AF-A0A927MNF8-F1
#
_entry.id   AF-A0A927MNF8-F1
#
_cell.length_a   1.000
_cell.length_b   1.000
_cell.length_c   1.000
_cell.angle_alpha   90.00
_cell.angle_beta   90.00
_cell.angle_gamma   90.00
#
_symmetry.space_group_name_H-M   'P 1'
#
loop_
_entity.id
_entity.type
_entity.pdbx_description
1 polymer ?
#
loop_
_entity_poly.entity_id
_entity_poly.type
_entity_poly.pdbx_seq_one_letter_code
_entity_poly.pdbx_strand_id
1 'polypeptide(L)' 'MAHVARDWLARLHLVAAGCGLTTIPAVLEDAIPPGVVVLPVRGGTSEQRRILPARPPRPPSEPVIRVAEALRTATLTT' A
#
# COMPACT_ATOMS: atom_id res chain seq x y z
N MET A 1 -15.94 21.38 -4.79
CA MET A 1 -15.38 20.46 -5.79
C MET A 1 -14.71 19.30 -5.09
N ALA A 2 -14.96 18.06 -5.47
CA ALA A 2 -14.30 16.89 -4.91
C ALA A 2 -13.09 16.54 -5.78
N HIS A 3 -11.89 16.51 -5.19
CA HIS A 3 -10.68 16.09 -5.90
C HIS A 3 -10.57 14.56 -5.84
N VAL A 4 -10.52 13.91 -7.00
CA VAL A 4 -10.32 12.47 -7.10
C VAL A 4 -8.91 12.21 -7.64
N ALA A 5 -8.00 11.83 -6.74
CA ALA A 5 -6.67 11.35 -7.12
C ALA A 5 -6.74 9.88 -7.55
N ARG A 6 -6.18 9.59 -8.72
CA ARG A 6 -6.19 8.25 -9.35
C ARG A 6 -5.15 7.29 -8.76
N ASP A 7 -4.14 7.83 -8.11
CA ASP A 7 -3.09 7.06 -7.45
C ASP A 7 -2.86 7.55 -6.01
N TRP A 8 -2.17 6.72 -5.24
CA TRP A 8 -1.92 6.97 -3.83
C TRP A 8 -0.94 8.13 -3.59
N LEU A 9 0.09 8.27 -4.42
CA LEU A 9 1.11 9.30 -4.27
C LEU A 9 0.48 10.70 -4.42
N ALA A 10 -0.34 10.89 -5.45
CA ALA A 10 -1.10 12.11 -5.65
C ALA A 10 -2.02 12.42 -4.45
N ARG A 11 -2.67 11.40 -3.88
CA ARG A 11 -3.53 11.58 -2.71
C ARG A 11 -2.74 12.00 -1.47
N LEU A 12 -1.56 11.42 -1.24
CA LEU A 12 -0.68 11.77 -0.13
C LEU A 12 -0.14 13.20 -0.27
N HIS A 13 0.20 13.64 -1.48
CA HIS A 13 0.61 15.03 -1.71
C HIS A 13 -0.52 16.04 -1.48
N LEU A 14 -1.77 15.70 -1.80
CA LEU A 14 -2.92 16.54 -1.47
C LEU A 14 -3.09 16.66 0.06
N VAL A 15 -2.90 15.58 0.81
CA VAL A 15 -2.92 15.61 2.28
C VAL A 15 -1.78 16.49 2.83
N ALA A 16 -0.57 16.32 2.31
CA ALA A 16 0.58 17.15 2.70
C ALA A 16 0.38 18.64 2.39
N ALA A 17 -0.36 18.96 1.32
CA ALA A 17 -0.76 20.33 0.98
C ALA A 17 -1.95 20.87 1.81
N GLY A 18 -2.44 20.12 2.81
CA GLY A 18 -3.55 20.53 3.66
C GLY A 18 -4.93 20.45 3.00
N CYS A 19 -5.06 19.75 1.87
CA CYS A 19 -6.31 19.67 1.12
C CYS A 19 -7.30 18.61 1.63
N GLY A 20 -7.02 17.96 2.77
CA GLY A 20 -7.94 17.02 3.43
C GLY A 20 -7.23 15.86 4.14
N LEU A 21 -8.01 14.81 4.42
CA LEU A 21 -7.55 13.55 5.01
C LEU A 21 -7.88 12.36 4.10
N THR A 22 -7.15 11.27 4.26
CA THR A 22 -7.44 9.99 3.59
C THR A 22 -7.18 8.83 4.55
N THR A 23 -7.90 7.73 4.38
CA THR A 23 -7.46 6.44 4.92
C THR A 23 -6.40 5.84 4.00
N ILE A 24 -5.49 5.06 4.58
CA ILE A 24 -4.40 4.37 3.87
C ILE A 24 -4.36 2.91 4.32
N PRO A 25 -3.93 1.98 3.46
CA PRO A 25 -3.45 0.68 3.93
C PRO A 25 -2.17 0.84 4.74
N ALA A 26 -1.94 -0.06 5.70
CA ALA A 26 -0.73 -0.08 6.54
C ALA A 26 0.57 -0.12 5.71
N VAL A 27 0.58 -0.80 4.56
CA VAL A 27 1.75 -0.90 3.67
C VAL A 27 2.27 0.44 3.13
N LEU A 28 1.50 1.54 3.26
CA LEU A 28 1.92 2.88 2.83
C LEU A 28 2.49 3.74 3.97
N GLU A 29 2.63 3.21 5.18
CA GLU A 29 3.12 3.97 6.34
C GLU A 29 4.54 4.51 6.14
N ASP A 30 5.42 3.75 5.49
CA ASP A 30 6.78 4.19 5.18
C ASP A 30 6.84 5.24 4.04
N ALA A 31 5.74 5.44 3.32
CA ALA A 31 5.65 6.38 2.19
C ALA A 31 5.05 7.74 2.59
N ILE A 32 4.88 8.00 3.89
CA ILE A 32 4.20 9.19 4.39
C ILE A 32 5.06 10.44 4.21
N PRO A 33 4.55 11.49 3.54
CA PRO A 33 5.30 12.73 3.37
C PRO A 33 5.62 13.39 4.73
N PRO A 34 6.73 14.14 4.83
CA PRO A 34 7.02 14.93 6.02
C PRO A 34 5.86 15.86 6.40
N GLY A 35 5.55 15.94 7.69
CA GLY A 35 4.47 16.78 8.21
C GLY A 35 3.07 16.15 8.14
N VAL A 36 2.92 14.94 7.59
CA VAL A 36 1.68 14.16 7.65
C VAL A 36 1.73 13.18 8.82
N VAL A 37 0.64 13.08 9.57
CA VAL A 37 0.49 12.16 10.72
C VAL A 37 -0.49 11.05 10.37
N VAL A 38 -0.14 9.81 10.72
CA VAL A 38 -1.01 8.63 10.60
C VAL A 38 -1.68 8.35 11.94
N LEU A 39 -2.98 8.09 11.92
CA LEU A 39 -3.78 7.75 13.10
C LEU A 39 -4.49 6.41 12.90
N PRO A 40 -4.57 5.55 13.93
CA PRO A 40 -5.23 4.26 13.83
C PRO A 40 -6.76 4.44 13.71
N VAL A 41 -7.36 3.77 12.73
CA VAL A 41 -8.81 3.70 12.59
C VAL A 41 -9.37 2.61 13.52
N ARG A 42 -10.33 2.95 14.38
CA ARG A 42 -10.95 2.03 15.36
C ARG A 42 -12.45 1.90 15.12
N GLY A 43 -13.03 0.77 15.54
CA GLY A 43 -14.49 0.56 15.53
C GLY A 43 -15.12 0.24 14.16
N GLY A 44 -14.30 0.07 13.12
CA GLY A 44 -14.74 -0.32 11.77
C GLY A 44 -14.44 -1.79 11.45
N THR A 45 -14.90 -2.24 10.28
CA THR A 45 -14.51 -3.54 9.72
C THR A 45 -13.00 -3.54 9.48
N SER A 46 -12.32 -4.60 9.91
CA SER A 46 -10.89 -4.74 9.61
C SER A 46 -10.72 -4.90 8.10
N GLU A 47 -10.04 -3.93 7.47
CA GLU A 47 -9.75 -3.99 6.04
C GLU A 47 -8.62 -5.01 5.81
N GLN A 48 -8.98 -6.22 5.38
CA GLN A 48 -8.00 -7.23 4.98
C GLN A 48 -7.63 -7.04 3.51
N ARG A 49 -6.57 -6.28 3.24
CA ARG A 49 -5.97 -6.19 1.90
C ARG A 49 -4.87 -7.23 1.72
N ARG A 50 -5.07 -8.16 0.78
CA ARG A 50 -4.09 -9.18 0.42
C ARG A 50 -3.31 -8.75 -0.82
N ILE A 51 -1.98 -8.73 -0.72
CA ILE A 51 -1.09 -8.59 -1.87
C ILE A 51 -0.71 -10.00 -2.33
N LEU A 52 -1.02 -10.32 -3.59
CA LEU A 52 -0.77 -11.64 -4.16
C LEU A 52 0.07 -11.50 -5.44
N PRO A 53 1.20 -12.23 -5.56
CA PRO A 53 1.92 -12.30 -6.83
C PRO A 53 1.07 -13.05 -7.86
N ALA A 54 0.84 -12.41 -9.00
CA ALA A 54 0.16 -13.02 -10.15
C ALA A 54 1.18 -13.47 -11.18
N ARG A 55 1.01 -14.69 -11.71
CA ARG A 55 1.84 -15.24 -12.78
C ARG A 55 1.00 -16.09 -13.73
N PRO A 56 1.43 -16.29 -14.99
CA PRO A 56 0.72 -17.19 -15.90
C PRO A 56 0.61 -18.61 -15.34
N PRO A 57 -0.43 -19.39 -15.72
CA PRO A 57 -0.69 -20.75 -15.24
C PRO A 57 0.24 -21.78 -15.90
N ARG A 58 1.54 -21.54 -15.86
CA ARG A 58 2.61 -22.43 -16.33
C ARG A 58 3.59 -22.73 -15.19
N PRO A 59 4.43 -23.77 -15.28
CA PRO A 59 5.52 -23.95 -14.33
C PRO A 59 6.36 -22.66 -14.24
N PRO A 60 6.62 -22.12 -13.03
CA PRO A 60 7.42 -20.91 -12.89
C PRO A 60 8.87 -21.21 -13.26
N SER A 61 9.49 -20.28 -13.99
CA SER A 61 10.94 -20.34 -14.20
C SER A 61 11.68 -19.99 -12.90
N GLU A 62 12.94 -20.39 -12.81
CA GLU A 62 13.78 -20.11 -11.64
C GLU A 62 13.74 -18.63 -11.20
N PRO A 63 13.88 -17.62 -12.10
CA PRO A 63 13.78 -16.21 -11.68
C PRO A 63 12.43 -15.83 -11.06
N VAL A 64 11.33 -16.44 -11.52
CA VAL A 64 9.99 -16.17 -10.98
C VAL A 64 9.87 -16.72 -9.56
N ILE A 65 10.44 -17.90 -9.30
CA ILE A 65 10.48 -18.51 -7.96
C ILE A 65 11.26 -17.59 -7.02
N ARG A 66 12.47 -17.17 -7.43
CA ARG A 66 13.35 -16.31 -6.61
C ARG A 66 12.70 -14.97 -6.26
N VAL A 67 12.01 -14.32 -7.20
CA VAL A 67 11.27 -13.08 -6.92
C VAL A 67 10.09 -13.32 -5.98
N ALA A 68 9.31 -14.40 -6.18
CA ALA A 68 8.19 -14.72 -5.32
C ALA A 68 8.64 -15.01 -3.87
N GLU A 69 9.77 -15.69 -3.69
CA GLU A 69 10.40 -15.91 -2.39
C GLU A 69 10.86 -14.60 -1.76
N ALA A 70 11.56 -13.75 -2.51
CA ALA A 70 12.02 -12.44 -2.02
C ALA A 70 10.85 -11.55 -1.57
N LEU A 71 9.78 -11.47 -2.37
CA LEU A 71 8.57 -10.73 -2.02
C LEU A 71 7.90 -11.28 -0.76
N ARG A 72 7.82 -12.61 -0.62
CA ARG A 72 7.27 -13.25 0.58
C ARG A 72 8.09 -12.88 1.81
N THR A 73 9.42 -12.98 1.74
CA THR A 73 10.31 -12.62 2.84
C THR A 73 10.15 -11.15 3.24
N ALA A 74 10.13 -10.24 2.25
CA ALA A 74 9.98 -8.81 2.51
C ALA A 74 8.63 -8.46 3.16
N THR A 75 7.57 -9.22 2.88
CA THR A 75 6.23 -8.97 3.44
C THR A 75 6.05 -9.59 4.83
N LEU A 76 6.86 -10.58 5.22
CA LEU A 76 6.83 -11.17 6.57
C LEU A 76 7.57 -10.30 7.61
N THR A 77 8.38 -9.35 7.15
CA THR A 77 9.18 -8.45 7.98
C THR A 77 8.55 -7.07 8.19
N THR A 78 7.44 -6.78 7.51
CA THR A 78 6.64 -5.55 7.63
C THR A 78 5.43 -5.83 8.51
#